data_AF-A0A382Q003-F1
#
_entry.id   AF-A0A382Q003-F1
#
_cell.length_a   1.000
_cell.length_b   1.000
_cell.length_c   1.000
_cell.angle_alpha   90.00
_cell.angle_beta   90.00
_cell.angle_gamma   90.00
#
_symmetry.space_group_name_H-M   'P 1'
#
loop_
_entity.id
_entity.type
_entity.pdbx_description
1 polymer ?
#
loop_
_entity_poly.entity_id
_entity_poly.type
_entity_poly.pdbx_seq_one_letter_code
_entity_poly.pdbx_strand_id
1 'polypeptide(L)'
;MKRLVIIVSIGISTLLFGQARSTVTFKLNTSTAPGFTDSSHTLVIRGSMNGWAGNDWAMTNVGGDYWTYTTTTPMAMGNYEYKYVMLDALDNVNWESTANRALTLAGATADVSLDQDYWESGTTAPYTPTDSVDVWFRVNTAGIVAYAGETMHIAGTMNGWSAEPLTNEGDSIFWSGQYSFAAGTSIQHKFLKGSDGWESNDNRVTTVNQDTTLAFVYWDNTPPSNVQPVTKSVVFSVDMTEWLDETNATGMPIFSVSRGDTMQIRGGFNGWNCDNPADCEL
;
A
#
# COMPACT_ATOMS: atom_id res chain seq x y z
N MET A 1 -96.12 2.23 6.43
CA MET A 1 -94.97 2.48 5.53
C MET A 1 -93.70 2.49 6.36
N LYS A 2 -92.91 1.41 6.32
CA LYS A 2 -91.63 1.31 7.07
C LYS A 2 -90.53 1.97 6.24
N ARG A 3 -89.87 3.00 6.77
CA ARG A 3 -88.77 3.70 6.10
C ARG A 3 -87.48 2.88 6.27
N LEU A 4 -86.92 2.43 5.15
CA LEU A 4 -85.64 1.74 5.09
C LEU A 4 -84.52 2.79 5.14
N VAL A 5 -83.72 2.78 6.21
CA VAL A 5 -82.53 3.62 6.33
C VAL A 5 -81.34 2.79 5.84
N ILE A 6 -80.73 3.20 4.73
CA ILE A 6 -79.51 2.60 4.21
C ILE A 6 -78.34 3.36 4.82
N ILE A 7 -77.60 2.71 5.73
CA ILE A 7 -76.34 3.22 6.27
C ILE A 7 -75.25 2.80 5.29
N VAL A 8 -74.68 3.77 4.57
CA VAL A 8 -73.49 3.55 3.72
C VAL A 8 -72.26 3.74 4.60
N SER A 9 -71.64 2.63 4.99
CA SER A 9 -70.36 2.64 5.70
C SER A 9 -69.22 2.82 4.69
N ILE A 10 -68.66 4.03 4.61
CA ILE A 10 -67.44 4.30 3.83
C ILE A 10 -66.26 3.82 4.68
N GLY A 11 -65.72 2.64 4.35
CA GLY A 11 -64.46 2.17 4.92
C GLY A 11 -63.30 2.99 4.35
N ILE A 12 -62.72 3.88 5.16
CA ILE A 12 -61.42 4.49 4.85
C ILE A 12 -60.37 3.39 5.03
N SER A 13 -60.00 2.76 3.92
CA SER A 13 -58.79 1.97 3.81
C SER A 13 -57.61 2.94 3.81
N THR A 14 -56.89 3.04 4.92
CA THR A 14 -55.56 3.63 4.94
C THR A 14 -54.63 2.71 4.16
N LEU A 15 -54.38 3.02 2.88
CA LEU A 15 -53.23 2.45 2.17
C LEU A 15 -51.97 2.89 2.91
N LEU A 16 -51.36 1.96 3.65
CA LEU A 16 -49.97 2.09 4.09
C LEU A 16 -49.10 2.00 2.84
N PHE A 17 -48.79 3.14 2.24
CA PHE A 17 -47.70 3.21 1.28
C PHE A 17 -46.42 2.86 2.03
N GLY A 18 -45.89 1.65 1.81
CA GLY A 18 -44.54 1.33 2.23
C GLY A 18 -43.60 2.37 1.62
N GLN A 19 -42.80 3.05 2.45
CA GLN A 19 -41.77 3.95 1.93
C GLN A 19 -40.89 3.15 0.96
N ALA A 20 -40.67 3.67 -0.25
CA ALA A 20 -39.76 3.06 -1.20
C ALA A 20 -38.37 2.91 -0.55
N ARG A 21 -37.72 1.78 -0.81
CA ARG A 21 -36.39 1.46 -0.28
C ARG A 21 -35.54 0.84 -1.36
N SER A 22 -34.25 1.10 -1.30
CA SER A 22 -33.24 0.55 -2.21
C SER A 22 -32.05 0.03 -1.42
N THR A 23 -31.42 -1.05 -1.87
CA THR A 23 -30.08 -1.37 -1.37
C THR A 23 -29.07 -0.41 -2.00
N VAL A 24 -28.00 -0.12 -1.25
CA VAL A 24 -26.94 0.78 -1.68
C VAL A 24 -25.61 0.04 -1.64
N THR A 25 -24.87 0.07 -2.74
CA THR A 25 -23.50 -0.47 -2.84
C THR A 25 -22.51 0.68 -2.78
N PHE A 26 -21.69 0.68 -1.74
CA PHE A 26 -20.55 1.58 -1.54
C PHE A 26 -19.29 0.94 -2.09
N LYS A 27 -18.42 1.75 -2.69
CA LYS A 27 -17.14 1.35 -3.25
C LYS A 27 -16.08 2.35 -2.80
N LEU A 28 -15.06 1.87 -2.09
CA LEU A 28 -13.97 2.68 -1.61
C LEU A 28 -12.65 2.13 -2.15
N ASN A 29 -11.77 3.04 -2.57
CA ASN A 29 -10.40 2.75 -2.92
C ASN A 29 -9.51 3.49 -1.90
N THR A 30 -8.61 2.77 -1.23
CA THR A 30 -7.72 3.33 -0.20
C THR A 30 -6.31 3.65 -0.70
N SER A 31 -6.07 3.72 -2.01
CA SER A 31 -4.78 4.05 -2.63
C SER A 31 -4.20 5.38 -2.16
N THR A 32 -5.07 6.35 -1.87
CA THR A 32 -4.73 7.70 -1.40
C THR A 32 -4.56 7.75 0.12
N ALA A 33 -4.84 6.66 0.83
CA ALA A 33 -4.68 6.57 2.26
C ALA A 33 -3.20 6.39 2.67
N PRO A 34 -2.80 6.86 3.86
CA PRO A 34 -1.46 6.67 4.39
C PRO A 34 -1.28 5.27 5.01
N GLY A 35 -1.57 4.19 4.26
CA GLY A 35 -1.05 2.86 4.59
C GLY A 35 -2.00 1.71 4.87
N PHE A 36 -3.28 1.82 4.58
CA PHE A 36 -4.23 0.72 4.78
C PHE A 36 -4.91 0.34 3.48
N THR A 37 -4.28 -0.58 2.77
CA THR A 37 -4.57 -0.96 1.38
C THR A 37 -4.65 -2.47 1.23
N ASP A 38 -4.92 -3.16 2.34
CA ASP A 38 -5.14 -4.61 2.38
C ASP A 38 -6.13 -4.98 3.49
N SER A 39 -6.45 -6.27 3.57
CA SER A 39 -7.40 -6.82 4.53
C SER A 39 -6.90 -6.87 5.99
N SER A 40 -5.70 -6.37 6.30
CA SER A 40 -5.21 -6.30 7.69
C SER A 40 -5.88 -5.16 8.48
N HIS A 41 -6.61 -4.29 7.80
CA HIS A 41 -7.32 -3.14 8.37
C HIS A 41 -8.84 -3.34 8.31
N THR A 42 -9.54 -2.76 9.28
CA THR A 42 -11.01 -2.75 9.27
C THR A 42 -11.51 -1.40 8.79
N LEU A 43 -12.24 -1.38 7.68
CA LEU A 43 -12.89 -0.18 7.15
C LEU A 43 -14.39 -0.27 7.42
N VAL A 44 -14.98 0.80 7.96
CA VAL A 44 -16.42 0.89 8.23
C VAL A 44 -17.00 2.17 7.65
N ILE A 45 -18.29 2.13 7.29
CA ILE A 45 -19.06 3.30 6.88
C ILE A 45 -19.86 3.80 8.07
N ARG A 46 -19.72 5.08 8.42
CA ARG A 46 -20.49 5.74 9.48
C ARG A 46 -21.18 6.97 8.96
N GLY A 47 -22.42 7.20 9.36
CA GLY A 47 -23.22 8.31 8.87
C GLY A 47 -24.56 8.46 9.54
N SER A 48 -25.41 9.33 8.99
CA SER A 48 -26.75 9.59 9.53
C SER A 48 -27.65 8.34 9.52
N MET A 49 -27.35 7.35 8.68
CA MET A 49 -28.05 6.07 8.59
C MET A 49 -27.77 5.08 9.72
N ASN A 50 -26.66 5.24 10.46
CA ASN A 50 -26.28 4.37 11.57
C ASN A 50 -25.83 5.14 12.82
N GLY A 51 -26.29 6.40 12.96
CA GLY A 51 -26.01 7.23 14.13
C GLY A 51 -24.54 7.61 14.31
N TRP A 52 -23.77 7.64 13.21
CA TRP A 52 -22.33 7.98 13.21
C TRP A 52 -21.45 7.05 14.06
N ALA A 53 -21.90 5.83 14.32
CA ALA A 53 -21.23 4.88 15.21
C ALA A 53 -21.37 3.43 14.74
N GLY A 54 -20.73 2.52 15.48
CA GLY A 54 -20.81 1.09 15.24
C GLY A 54 -19.93 0.60 14.09
N ASN A 55 -19.93 -0.72 13.93
CA ASN A 55 -19.12 -1.46 12.96
C ASN A 55 -19.97 -2.36 12.06
N ASP A 56 -21.30 -2.27 12.14
CA ASP A 56 -22.24 -3.12 11.39
C ASP A 56 -22.11 -2.96 9.86
N TRP A 57 -21.56 -1.82 9.42
CA TRP A 57 -21.30 -1.50 8.02
C TRP A 57 -19.80 -1.61 7.72
N ALA A 58 -19.20 -2.71 8.18
CA ALA A 58 -17.83 -3.08 7.82
C ALA A 58 -17.76 -3.44 6.33
N MET A 59 -16.79 -2.85 5.64
CA MET A 59 -16.53 -3.08 4.23
C MET A 59 -15.72 -4.36 4.03
N THR A 60 -15.98 -5.04 2.93
CA THR A 60 -15.21 -6.22 2.50
C THR A 60 -14.10 -5.77 1.56
N ASN A 61 -12.86 -6.15 1.87
CA ASN A 61 -11.74 -5.99 0.93
C ASN A 61 -11.92 -6.98 -0.23
N VAL A 62 -11.92 -6.48 -1.46
CA VAL A 62 -12.08 -7.29 -2.69
C VAL A 62 -10.79 -7.44 -3.48
N GLY A 63 -9.66 -7.06 -2.87
CA GLY A 63 -8.33 -7.13 -3.46
C GLY A 63 -7.61 -5.79 -3.36
N GLY A 64 -6.39 -5.83 -2.82
CA GLY A 64 -5.55 -4.65 -2.61
C GLY A 64 -6.31 -3.51 -1.94
N ASP A 65 -6.28 -2.34 -2.55
CA ASP A 65 -6.91 -1.09 -2.11
C ASP A 65 -8.43 -1.00 -2.33
N TYR A 66 -9.10 -2.02 -2.88
CA TYR A 66 -10.54 -1.96 -3.17
C TYR A 66 -11.40 -2.57 -2.07
N TRP A 67 -12.44 -1.84 -1.72
CA TRP A 67 -13.39 -2.19 -0.68
C TRP A 67 -14.82 -2.01 -1.18
N THR A 68 -15.71 -2.93 -0.79
CA THR A 68 -17.13 -2.81 -1.08
C THR A 68 -18.00 -3.11 0.13
N TYR A 69 -19.15 -2.45 0.19
CA TYR A 69 -20.21 -2.80 1.14
C TYR A 69 -21.56 -2.62 0.46
N THR A 70 -22.41 -3.63 0.52
CA THR A 70 -23.82 -3.51 0.11
C THR A 70 -24.69 -3.55 1.35
N THR A 71 -25.58 -2.57 1.51
CA THR A 71 -26.48 -2.52 2.66
C THR A 71 -27.32 -3.79 2.76
N THR A 72 -27.25 -4.47 3.91
CA THR A 72 -28.02 -5.71 4.16
C THR A 72 -29.52 -5.46 4.27
N THR A 73 -29.90 -4.26 4.71
CA THR A 73 -31.29 -3.81 4.78
C THR A 73 -31.48 -2.62 3.82
N PRO A 74 -32.49 -2.66 2.93
CA PRO A 74 -32.80 -1.53 2.06
C PRO A 74 -33.01 -0.22 2.83
N MET A 75 -32.35 0.84 2.38
CA MET A 75 -32.44 2.18 2.92
C MET A 75 -33.68 2.90 2.40
N ALA A 76 -34.34 3.69 3.24
CA ALA A 76 -35.48 4.50 2.80
C ALA A 76 -35.04 5.60 1.82
N MET A 77 -35.95 6.07 0.97
CA MET A 77 -35.68 7.25 0.15
C MET A 77 -35.42 8.47 1.04
N GLY A 78 -34.34 9.20 0.77
CA GLY A 78 -33.95 10.35 1.57
C GLY A 78 -32.56 10.85 1.23
N ASN A 79 -32.12 11.86 1.97
CA ASN A 79 -30.76 12.38 1.92
C ASN A 79 -30.01 11.93 3.17
N TYR A 80 -28.78 11.48 2.97
CA TYR A 80 -27.90 10.95 3.99
C TYR A 80 -26.54 11.61 3.90
N GLU A 81 -25.82 11.55 5.01
CA GLU A 81 -24.42 11.92 5.09
C GLU A 81 -23.65 10.73 5.64
N TYR A 82 -22.43 10.53 5.15
CA TYR A 82 -21.56 9.46 5.62
C TYR A 82 -20.07 9.83 5.50
N LYS A 83 -19.24 9.04 6.17
CA LYS A 83 -17.79 9.04 6.07
C LYS A 83 -17.25 7.62 6.16
N TYR A 84 -16.06 7.43 5.58
CA TYR A 84 -15.26 6.24 5.77
C TYR A 84 -14.39 6.37 7.02
N VAL A 85 -14.23 5.25 7.73
CA VAL A 85 -13.49 5.17 8.99
C VAL A 85 -12.63 3.92 8.98
N MET A 86 -11.34 4.08 9.27
CA MET A 86 -10.41 2.98 9.50
C MET A 86 -10.32 2.72 11.01
N LEU A 87 -10.47 1.46 11.40
CA LEU A 87 -10.18 0.99 12.75
C LEU A 87 -8.84 0.27 12.72
N ASP A 88 -7.92 0.70 13.57
CA ASP A 88 -6.61 0.05 13.68
C ASP A 88 -6.72 -1.27 14.48
N ALA A 89 -5.60 -1.97 14.65
CA ALA A 89 -5.57 -3.24 15.38
C ALA A 89 -5.95 -3.15 16.87
N LEU A 90 -6.06 -1.93 17.42
CA LEU A 90 -6.49 -1.65 18.78
C LEU A 90 -7.91 -1.03 18.83
N ASP A 91 -8.64 -1.08 17.71
CA ASP A 91 -9.96 -0.47 17.51
C ASP A 91 -9.97 1.07 17.65
N ASN A 92 -8.82 1.74 17.53
CA ASN A 92 -8.80 3.20 17.50
C ASN A 92 -9.46 3.71 16.22
N VAL A 93 -10.24 4.77 16.36
CA VAL A 93 -11.08 5.31 15.29
C VAL A 93 -10.33 6.37 14.49
N ASN A 94 -10.09 6.10 13.22
CA ASN A 94 -9.44 7.01 12.28
C ASN A 94 -10.43 7.42 11.18
N TRP A 95 -11.01 8.61 11.30
CA TRP A 95 -11.90 9.14 10.28
C TRP A 95 -11.11 9.65 9.08
N GLU A 96 -11.67 9.56 7.88
CA GLU A 96 -11.24 10.46 6.82
C GLU A 96 -11.36 11.92 7.28
N SER A 97 -10.48 12.81 6.86
CA SER A 97 -10.33 14.18 7.36
C SER A 97 -11.23 15.20 6.64
N THR A 98 -11.71 14.86 5.46
CA THR A 98 -12.62 15.68 4.64
C THR A 98 -14.02 15.83 5.26
N ALA A 99 -14.81 16.77 4.73
CA ALA A 99 -16.21 16.96 5.13
C ALA A 99 -17.07 15.72 4.85
N ASN A 100 -18.25 15.66 5.47
CA ASN A 100 -19.21 14.58 5.25
C ASN A 100 -19.54 14.41 3.75
N ARG A 101 -19.55 13.17 3.28
CA ARG A 101 -20.02 12.82 1.93
C ARG A 101 -21.53 12.83 1.90
N ALA A 102 -22.10 13.35 0.82
CA ALA A 102 -23.54 13.36 0.60
C ALA A 102 -23.99 12.10 -0.17
N LEU A 103 -25.11 11.51 0.24
CA LEU A 103 -25.80 10.43 -0.46
C LEU A 103 -27.27 10.83 -0.63
N THR A 104 -27.76 10.84 -1.86
CA THR A 104 -29.20 11.01 -2.13
C THR A 104 -29.79 9.73 -2.71
N LEU A 105 -30.84 9.25 -2.06
CA LEU A 105 -31.73 8.20 -2.58
C LEU A 105 -33.06 8.82 -3.06
N ALA A 106 -33.16 10.14 -3.15
CA ALA A 106 -34.39 10.78 -3.60
C ALA A 106 -34.72 10.33 -5.04
N GLY A 107 -35.86 9.67 -5.21
CA GLY A 107 -36.31 9.20 -6.52
C GLY A 107 -35.63 7.93 -7.04
N ALA A 108 -34.84 7.22 -6.20
CA ALA A 108 -34.35 5.91 -6.59
C ALA A 108 -35.52 4.95 -6.80
N THR A 109 -35.52 4.26 -7.95
CA THR A 109 -36.56 3.29 -8.34
C THR A 109 -36.02 1.85 -8.41
N ALA A 110 -34.72 1.68 -8.16
CA ALA A 110 -34.00 0.43 -8.13
C ALA A 110 -32.85 0.53 -7.10
N ASP A 111 -32.10 -0.55 -6.93
CA ASP A 111 -30.87 -0.57 -6.15
C ASP A 111 -29.84 0.43 -6.71
N VAL A 112 -29.08 1.06 -5.81
CA VAL A 112 -28.13 2.12 -6.15
C VAL A 112 -26.71 1.60 -5.96
N SER A 113 -25.91 1.59 -7.02
CA SER A 113 -24.46 1.47 -6.88
C SER A 113 -23.85 2.84 -6.94
N LEU A 114 -23.08 3.22 -5.92
CA LEU A 114 -22.29 4.44 -5.95
C LEU A 114 -21.11 4.29 -6.90
N ASP A 115 -20.63 5.44 -7.36
CA ASP A 115 -19.34 5.55 -8.03
C ASP A 115 -18.21 5.20 -7.06
N GLN A 116 -17.02 4.96 -7.62
CA GLN A 116 -15.83 4.66 -6.84
C GLN A 116 -15.40 5.89 -6.03
N ASP A 117 -15.45 5.79 -4.70
CA ASP A 117 -14.83 6.76 -3.81
C ASP A 117 -13.34 6.44 -3.64
N TYR A 118 -12.56 7.47 -3.33
CA TYR A 118 -11.19 7.37 -2.83
C TYR A 118 -11.12 7.85 -1.38
N TRP A 119 -10.15 7.36 -0.61
CA TRP A 119 -9.90 7.85 0.74
C TRP A 119 -9.58 9.35 0.72
N GLU A 120 -10.32 10.11 1.53
CA GLU A 120 -10.56 11.54 1.39
C GLU A 120 -11.42 11.92 0.18
N SER A 121 -12.53 12.61 0.47
CA SER A 121 -13.50 13.03 -0.55
C SER A 121 -12.88 14.02 -1.54
N GLY A 122 -13.13 13.79 -2.83
CA GLY A 122 -12.60 14.60 -3.92
C GLY A 122 -11.17 14.24 -4.36
N THR A 123 -10.55 13.22 -3.77
CA THR A 123 -9.30 12.67 -4.29
C THR A 123 -9.55 11.76 -5.50
N THR A 124 -8.49 11.51 -6.27
CA THR A 124 -8.51 10.69 -7.49
C THR A 124 -7.39 9.65 -7.42
N ALA A 125 -7.42 8.68 -8.33
CA ALA A 125 -6.38 7.65 -8.41
C ALA A 125 -4.97 8.27 -8.48
N PRO A 126 -3.97 7.71 -7.77
CA PRO A 126 -2.59 8.17 -7.84
C PRO A 126 -1.87 7.70 -9.12
N TYR A 127 -2.56 6.94 -9.97
CA TYR A 127 -2.08 6.43 -11.26
C TYR A 127 -3.05 6.80 -12.38
N THR A 128 -2.59 6.71 -13.63
CA THR A 128 -3.46 6.90 -14.80
C THR A 128 -3.91 5.53 -15.29
N PRO A 129 -5.19 5.15 -15.17
CA PRO A 129 -5.67 3.86 -15.65
C PRO A 129 -5.44 3.69 -17.15
N THR A 130 -5.12 2.46 -17.55
CA THR A 130 -4.91 1.99 -18.91
C THR A 130 -5.94 0.92 -19.26
N ASP A 131 -5.88 0.35 -20.46
CA ASP A 131 -6.74 -0.78 -20.86
C ASP A 131 -6.25 -2.13 -20.29
N SER A 132 -5.15 -2.15 -19.54
CA SER A 132 -4.58 -3.32 -18.86
C SER A 132 -4.83 -3.26 -17.36
N VAL A 133 -4.47 -4.31 -16.60
CA VAL A 133 -4.50 -4.25 -15.13
C VAL A 133 -3.33 -3.43 -14.64
N ASP A 134 -3.59 -2.23 -14.16
CA ASP A 134 -2.57 -1.32 -13.62
C ASP A 134 -2.28 -1.57 -12.16
N VAL A 135 -1.00 -1.70 -11.84
CA VAL A 135 -0.54 -1.94 -10.48
C VAL A 135 0.35 -0.79 -10.04
N TRP A 136 -0.07 -0.11 -8.98
CA TRP A 136 0.73 0.91 -8.30
C TRP A 136 1.56 0.27 -7.20
N PHE A 137 2.88 0.27 -7.39
CA PHE A 137 3.85 -0.19 -6.40
C PHE A 137 4.30 1.00 -5.55
N ARG A 138 4.41 0.79 -4.24
CA ARG A 138 4.83 1.84 -3.30
C ARG A 138 5.72 1.27 -2.21
N VAL A 139 6.88 1.88 -1.99
CA VAL A 139 7.84 1.50 -0.93
C VAL A 139 8.09 2.69 -0.02
N ASN A 140 8.18 2.41 1.29
CA ASN A 140 8.46 3.37 2.33
C ASN A 140 9.91 3.23 2.83
N THR A 141 10.64 4.34 2.89
CA THR A 141 12.06 4.38 3.27
C THR A 141 12.33 4.66 4.74
N ALA A 142 11.30 4.89 5.58
CA ALA A 142 11.47 5.25 6.98
C ALA A 142 12.19 4.16 7.81
N GLY A 143 12.14 2.90 7.36
CA GLY A 143 12.88 1.79 7.96
C GLY A 143 14.39 1.78 7.69
N ILE A 144 14.84 2.54 6.68
CA ILE A 144 16.23 2.50 6.22
C ILE A 144 17.07 3.40 7.15
N VAL A 145 17.96 2.76 7.91
CA VAL A 145 18.90 3.46 8.78
C VAL A 145 19.81 4.37 7.97
N ALA A 146 19.90 5.64 8.37
CA ALA A 146 20.74 6.66 7.75
C ALA A 146 20.52 6.79 6.22
N TYR A 147 19.25 6.63 5.79
CA TYR A 147 18.88 6.86 4.39
C TYR A 147 19.32 8.25 3.93
N ALA A 148 20.10 8.29 2.85
CA ALA A 148 20.74 9.50 2.35
C ALA A 148 20.01 10.08 1.12
N GLY A 149 18.82 9.55 0.81
CA GLY A 149 18.03 9.97 -0.35
C GLY A 149 18.39 9.21 -1.63
N GLU A 150 19.00 8.03 -1.53
CA GLU A 150 19.31 7.19 -2.69
C GLU A 150 18.02 6.84 -3.46
N THR A 151 18.02 6.95 -4.78
CA THR A 151 16.87 6.59 -5.61
C THR A 151 16.44 5.15 -5.34
N MET A 152 15.17 4.96 -5.01
CA MET A 152 14.59 3.63 -4.88
C MET A 152 14.29 3.07 -6.28
N HIS A 153 14.54 1.79 -6.47
CA HIS A 153 14.24 1.09 -7.71
C HIS A 153 13.32 -0.11 -7.44
N ILE A 154 12.73 -0.63 -8.51
CA ILE A 154 11.98 -1.88 -8.52
C ILE A 154 12.51 -2.80 -9.62
N ALA A 155 12.54 -4.09 -9.34
CA ALA A 155 12.89 -5.13 -10.30
C ALA A 155 11.95 -6.32 -10.13
N GLY A 156 11.51 -6.93 -11.24
CA GLY A 156 10.60 -8.06 -11.18
C GLY A 156 10.13 -8.55 -12.54
N THR A 157 9.02 -9.28 -12.55
CA THR A 157 8.43 -9.85 -13.76
C THR A 157 7.99 -8.78 -14.78
N MET A 158 7.74 -7.54 -14.35
CA MET A 158 7.37 -6.41 -15.20
C MET A 158 8.49 -5.89 -16.10
N ASN A 159 9.76 -6.07 -15.70
CA ASN A 159 10.92 -5.45 -16.35
C ASN A 159 12.09 -6.43 -16.51
N GLY A 160 11.83 -7.74 -16.47
CA GLY A 160 12.86 -8.76 -16.66
C GLY A 160 13.96 -8.72 -15.60
N TRP A 161 13.62 -8.29 -14.37
CA TRP A 161 14.55 -8.13 -13.25
C TRP A 161 15.63 -7.06 -13.45
N SER A 162 15.46 -6.10 -14.37
CA SER A 162 16.27 -4.88 -14.39
C SER A 162 15.87 -3.94 -13.25
N ALA A 163 16.82 -3.21 -12.69
CA ALA A 163 16.53 -2.16 -11.72
C ALA A 163 15.98 -0.92 -12.44
N GLU A 164 14.68 -0.66 -12.30
CA GLU A 164 14.03 0.53 -12.86
C GLU A 164 13.75 1.56 -11.76
N PRO A 165 14.06 2.85 -11.97
CA PRO A 165 13.89 3.87 -10.94
C PRO A 165 12.41 4.12 -10.65
N LEU A 166 12.08 4.18 -9.36
CA LEU A 166 10.79 4.67 -8.88
C LEU A 166 10.81 6.20 -8.80
N THR A 167 9.62 6.79 -8.75
CA THR A 167 9.44 8.23 -8.55
C THR A 167 9.25 8.50 -7.06
N ASN A 168 10.00 9.46 -6.52
CA ASN A 168 9.70 9.94 -5.17
C ASN A 168 8.38 10.69 -5.18
N GLU A 169 7.48 10.40 -4.25
CA GLU A 169 6.19 11.07 -4.13
C GLU A 169 6.37 12.43 -3.43
N GLY A 170 7.19 13.30 -4.05
CA GLY A 170 7.63 14.65 -3.65
C GLY A 170 8.15 14.76 -2.22
N ASP A 171 9.41 15.13 -1.95
CA ASP A 171 10.00 15.35 -0.61
C ASP A 171 9.50 14.43 0.54
N SER A 172 9.12 13.19 0.21
CA SER A 172 8.48 12.26 1.14
C SER A 172 9.28 10.97 1.27
N ILE A 173 8.94 10.18 2.28
CA ILE A 173 9.51 8.85 2.52
C ILE A 173 8.92 7.76 1.62
N PHE A 174 8.09 8.12 0.64
CA PHE A 174 7.45 7.18 -0.28
C PHE A 174 8.02 7.30 -1.68
N TRP A 175 8.23 6.15 -2.29
CA TRP A 175 8.62 6.00 -3.69
C TRP A 175 7.65 5.06 -4.38
N SER A 176 7.30 5.35 -5.63
CA SER A 176 6.28 4.60 -6.34
C SER A 176 6.46 4.55 -7.85
N GLY A 177 5.73 3.63 -8.47
CA GLY A 177 5.74 3.39 -9.90
C GLY A 177 4.54 2.57 -10.35
N GLN A 178 4.08 2.85 -11.57
CA GLN A 178 2.99 2.14 -12.23
C GLN A 178 3.54 1.11 -13.21
N TYR A 179 3.01 -0.11 -13.16
CA TYR A 179 3.26 -1.13 -14.18
C TYR A 179 1.96 -1.86 -14.51
N SER A 180 1.80 -2.24 -15.77
CA SER A 180 0.57 -2.89 -16.25
C SER A 180 0.80 -4.37 -16.54
N PHE A 181 -0.22 -5.18 -16.27
CA PHE A 181 -0.17 -6.64 -16.41
C PHE A 181 -1.45 -7.18 -17.05
N ALA A 182 -1.40 -8.43 -17.51
CA ALA A 182 -2.61 -9.17 -17.84
C ALA A 182 -3.34 -9.60 -16.54
N ALA A 183 -4.67 -9.63 -16.57
CA ALA A 183 -5.45 -10.13 -15.44
C ALA A 183 -5.12 -11.61 -15.12
N GLY A 184 -5.06 -11.95 -13.84
CA GLY A 184 -4.67 -13.26 -13.34
C GLY A 184 -3.16 -13.50 -13.29
N THR A 185 -2.34 -12.49 -13.62
CA THR A 185 -0.88 -12.62 -13.57
C THR A 185 -0.38 -12.71 -12.13
N SER A 186 0.46 -13.72 -11.85
CA SER A 186 1.27 -13.75 -10.64
C SER A 186 2.53 -12.93 -10.88
N ILE A 187 2.63 -11.81 -10.18
CA ILE A 187 3.73 -10.86 -10.25
C ILE A 187 4.74 -11.20 -9.17
N GLN A 188 6.02 -11.19 -9.52
CA GLN A 188 7.11 -11.18 -8.55
C GLN A 188 7.91 -9.90 -8.67
N HIS A 189 8.27 -9.30 -7.54
CA HIS A 189 9.10 -8.10 -7.53
C HIS A 189 9.96 -7.99 -6.28
N LYS A 190 10.97 -7.12 -6.35
CA LYS A 190 11.78 -6.64 -5.24
C LYS A 190 12.06 -5.16 -5.36
N PHE A 191 12.20 -4.48 -4.23
CA PHE A 191 12.68 -3.11 -4.14
C PHE A 191 14.20 -3.06 -3.93
N LEU A 192 14.84 -2.01 -4.46
CA LEU A 192 16.26 -1.77 -4.30
C LEU A 192 16.50 -0.34 -3.80
N LYS A 193 17.48 -0.19 -2.92
CA LYS A 193 18.04 1.10 -2.50
C LYS A 193 19.26 1.42 -3.36
N GLY A 194 19.16 2.43 -4.22
CA GLY A 194 20.10 2.57 -5.33
C GLY A 194 19.90 1.48 -6.39
N SER A 195 20.81 1.37 -7.36
CA SER A 195 20.70 0.42 -8.48
C SER A 195 20.95 -1.03 -8.11
N ASP A 196 21.68 -1.28 -7.01
CA ASP A 196 22.18 -2.63 -6.66
C ASP A 196 21.90 -3.02 -5.21
N GLY A 197 21.29 -2.13 -4.41
CA GLY A 197 20.96 -2.41 -3.00
C GLY A 197 19.68 -3.22 -2.86
N TRP A 198 19.69 -4.48 -3.29
CA TRP A 198 18.54 -5.39 -3.20
C TRP A 198 18.05 -5.55 -1.77
N GLU A 199 16.73 -5.55 -1.59
CA GLU A 199 16.14 -5.97 -0.33
C GLU A 199 16.53 -7.42 0.02
N SER A 200 16.65 -7.72 1.31
CA SER A 200 17.11 -9.01 1.83
C SER A 200 16.02 -10.10 1.83
N ASN A 201 14.75 -9.69 1.69
CA ASN A 201 13.60 -10.60 1.69
C ASN A 201 13.55 -11.46 0.41
N ASP A 202 12.78 -12.55 0.49
CA ASP A 202 12.34 -13.29 -0.68
C ASP A 202 11.54 -12.38 -1.64
N ASN A 203 11.42 -12.82 -2.89
CA ASN A 203 10.60 -12.12 -3.90
C ASN A 203 9.18 -11.90 -3.37
N ARG A 204 8.70 -10.66 -3.48
CA ARG A 204 7.33 -10.31 -3.14
C ARG A 204 6.42 -10.82 -4.23
N VAL A 205 5.38 -11.59 -3.86
CA VAL A 205 4.45 -12.22 -4.79
C VAL A 205 3.06 -11.64 -4.62
N THR A 206 2.40 -11.26 -5.71
CA THR A 206 0.99 -10.89 -5.71
C THR A 206 0.29 -11.41 -6.97
N THR A 207 -1.01 -11.66 -6.90
CA THR A 207 -1.83 -11.99 -8.08
C THR A 207 -2.84 -10.88 -8.29
N VAL A 208 -2.88 -10.30 -9.50
CA VAL A 208 -3.72 -9.14 -9.79
C VAL A 208 -4.79 -9.50 -10.82
N ASN A 209 -6.04 -9.09 -10.57
CA ASN A 209 -7.20 -9.39 -11.43
C ASN A 209 -7.93 -8.13 -11.91
N GLN A 210 -7.59 -6.98 -11.34
CA GLN A 210 -8.12 -5.66 -11.63
C GLN A 210 -7.05 -4.64 -11.20
N ASP A 211 -7.19 -3.39 -11.66
CA ASP A 211 -6.32 -2.30 -11.24
C ASP A 211 -6.22 -2.26 -9.72
N THR A 212 -5.02 -2.02 -9.20
CA THR A 212 -4.79 -2.01 -7.76
C THR A 212 -3.54 -1.26 -7.32
N THR A 213 -3.61 -0.69 -6.14
CA THR A 213 -2.44 -0.30 -5.37
C THR A 213 -2.07 -1.43 -4.43
N LEU A 214 -0.83 -1.91 -4.52
CA LEU A 214 -0.33 -2.83 -3.50
C LEU A 214 -0.11 -2.06 -2.21
N ALA A 215 -0.40 -2.73 -1.09
CA ALA A 215 -0.09 -2.13 0.19
C ALA A 215 1.38 -1.74 0.27
N PHE A 216 1.63 -0.50 0.71
CA PHE A 216 3.00 -0.06 0.82
C PHE A 216 3.71 -0.99 1.79
N VAL A 217 4.98 -1.20 1.51
CA VAL A 217 5.85 -1.98 2.36
C VAL A 217 7.01 -1.10 2.79
N TYR A 218 7.49 -1.29 4.01
CA TYR A 218 8.80 -0.77 4.34
C TYR A 218 9.84 -1.53 3.51
N TRP A 219 10.87 -0.83 3.05
CA TRP A 219 12.04 -1.51 2.50
C TRP A 219 12.56 -2.52 3.53
N ASP A 220 12.93 -3.72 3.07
CA ASP A 220 13.24 -4.87 3.92
C ASP A 220 12.13 -5.32 4.89
N ASN A 221 10.87 -4.90 4.70
CA ASN A 221 9.78 -5.12 5.68
C ASN A 221 10.14 -4.64 7.09
N THR A 222 11.08 -3.70 7.18
CA THR A 222 11.61 -3.21 8.45
C THR A 222 10.97 -1.87 8.76
N PRO A 223 10.00 -1.78 9.68
CA PRO A 223 9.45 -0.48 10.08
C PRO A 223 10.52 0.37 10.78
N PRO A 224 10.35 1.71 10.83
CA PRO A 224 11.24 2.58 11.59
C PRO A 224 11.34 2.12 13.04
N SER A 225 12.57 1.98 13.53
CA SER A 225 12.84 1.68 14.93
C SER A 225 13.04 2.97 15.71
N ASN A 226 12.53 3.02 16.94
CA ASN A 226 12.89 4.06 17.91
C ASN A 226 14.27 3.82 18.55
N VAL A 227 14.91 2.68 18.24
CA VAL A 227 16.26 2.36 18.70
C VAL A 227 17.26 3.08 17.79
N GLN A 228 18.08 3.92 18.39
CA GLN A 228 19.17 4.58 17.66
C GLN A 228 20.09 3.53 17.04
N PRO A 229 20.37 3.61 15.73
CA PRO A 229 21.27 2.68 15.07
C PRO A 229 22.66 2.78 15.69
N VAL A 230 23.19 1.65 16.15
CA VAL A 230 24.54 1.59 16.71
C VAL A 230 25.52 1.39 15.56
N THR A 231 26.12 2.46 15.08
CA THR A 231 27.26 2.36 14.15
C THR A 231 28.49 1.93 14.93
N LYS A 232 29.15 0.86 14.49
CA LYS A 232 30.46 0.41 15.01
C LYS A 232 31.49 0.49 13.89
N SER A 233 32.68 0.99 14.20
CA SER A 233 33.84 0.82 13.32
C SER A 233 34.23 -0.66 13.32
N VAL A 234 34.21 -1.29 12.14
CA VAL A 234 34.72 -2.64 11.94
C VAL A 234 36.15 -2.51 11.40
N VAL A 235 37.12 -3.11 12.09
CA VAL A 235 38.52 -3.13 11.65
C VAL A 235 38.85 -4.52 11.15
N PHE A 236 39.23 -4.61 9.88
CA PHE A 236 39.82 -5.81 9.31
C PHE A 236 41.34 -5.72 9.49
N SER A 237 41.94 -6.73 10.10
CA SER A 237 43.38 -6.82 10.26
C SER A 237 43.86 -8.18 9.76
N VAL A 238 44.89 -8.18 8.94
CA VAL A 238 45.52 -9.38 8.40
C VAL A 238 47.01 -9.29 8.72
N ASP A 239 47.54 -10.35 9.34
CA ASP A 239 48.98 -10.47 9.54
C ASP A 239 49.64 -11.01 8.27
N MET A 240 50.44 -10.16 7.63
CA MET A 240 51.14 -10.48 6.37
C MET A 240 52.57 -10.97 6.60
N THR A 241 53.03 -11.12 7.85
CA THR A 241 54.45 -11.37 8.18
C THR A 241 55.06 -12.56 7.43
N GLU A 242 54.26 -13.60 7.16
CA GLU A 242 54.70 -14.80 6.45
C GLU A 242 54.83 -14.64 4.92
N TRP A 243 54.38 -13.51 4.35
CA TRP A 243 54.27 -13.30 2.90
C TRP A 243 54.98 -12.04 2.39
N LEU A 244 55.55 -11.23 3.30
CA LEU A 244 56.21 -9.98 2.95
C LEU A 244 57.53 -10.20 2.23
N ASP A 245 57.69 -9.50 1.11
CA ASP A 245 58.96 -9.32 0.39
C ASP A 245 59.50 -7.92 0.66
N GLU A 246 59.95 -7.72 1.91
CA GLU A 246 60.46 -6.45 2.39
C GLU A 246 61.77 -6.65 3.14
N THR A 247 62.55 -5.59 3.27
CA THR A 247 63.85 -5.65 3.96
C THR A 247 63.64 -6.07 5.42
N ASN A 248 64.28 -7.17 5.83
CA ASN A 248 64.14 -7.82 7.14
C ASN A 248 62.85 -8.63 7.38
N ALA A 249 62.02 -8.86 6.36
CA ALA A 249 60.93 -9.83 6.46
C ALA A 249 61.48 -11.26 6.54
N THR A 250 60.86 -12.10 7.36
CA THR A 250 61.20 -13.53 7.49
C THR A 250 60.27 -14.44 6.69
N GLY A 251 59.27 -13.86 6.04
CA GLY A 251 58.27 -14.55 5.24
C GLY A 251 58.75 -14.95 3.85
N MET A 252 57.86 -15.59 3.11
CA MET A 252 58.04 -15.86 1.69
C MET A 252 57.99 -14.55 0.90
N PRO A 253 58.94 -14.28 -0.01
CA PRO A 253 58.99 -13.02 -0.75
C PRO A 253 57.95 -12.99 -1.88
N ILE A 254 56.67 -12.90 -1.53
CA ILE A 254 55.55 -12.98 -2.48
C ILE A 254 54.79 -11.64 -2.56
N PHE A 255 54.69 -10.88 -1.48
CA PHE A 255 53.90 -9.64 -1.40
C PHE A 255 54.79 -8.44 -1.05
N SER A 256 54.86 -7.43 -1.93
CA SER A 256 55.56 -6.17 -1.68
C SER A 256 54.70 -4.96 -2.02
N VAL A 257 54.52 -4.11 -1.03
CA VAL A 257 53.84 -2.82 -1.20
C VAL A 257 54.64 -1.93 -2.14
N SER A 258 55.98 -2.02 -2.10
CA SER A 258 56.87 -1.23 -2.97
C SER A 258 56.72 -1.57 -4.46
N ARG A 259 56.26 -2.79 -4.78
CA ARG A 259 55.96 -3.23 -6.14
C ARG A 259 54.52 -2.96 -6.58
N GLY A 260 53.71 -2.40 -5.68
CA GLY A 260 52.30 -2.11 -5.94
C GLY A 260 51.37 -3.30 -5.66
N ASP A 261 51.81 -4.30 -4.88
CA ASP A 261 50.90 -5.36 -4.43
C ASP A 261 49.88 -4.76 -3.44
N THR A 262 48.61 -5.09 -3.63
CA THR A 262 47.51 -4.58 -2.81
C THR A 262 46.74 -5.71 -2.13
N MET A 263 46.19 -5.42 -0.95
CA MET A 263 45.23 -6.30 -0.30
C MET A 263 43.81 -5.89 -0.72
N GLN A 264 42.97 -6.86 -1.05
CA GLN A 264 41.55 -6.63 -1.29
C GLN A 264 40.72 -7.37 -0.25
N ILE A 265 39.71 -6.70 0.30
CA ILE A 265 38.72 -7.33 1.18
C ILE A 265 37.43 -7.49 0.38
N ARG A 266 36.92 -8.72 0.29
CA ARG A 266 35.67 -9.03 -0.43
C ARG A 266 34.63 -9.56 0.54
N GLY A 267 33.41 -9.05 0.44
CA GLY A 267 32.29 -9.53 1.24
C GLY A 267 30.94 -9.02 0.73
N GLY A 268 29.87 -9.43 1.39
CA GLY A 268 28.51 -8.97 1.05
C GLY A 268 28.36 -7.45 1.20
N PHE A 269 29.17 -6.79 2.03
CA PHE A 269 29.13 -5.35 2.26
C PHE A 269 29.73 -4.51 1.12
N ASN A 270 30.44 -5.12 0.17
CA ASN A 270 30.92 -4.46 -1.07
C ASN A 270 30.53 -5.24 -2.33
N GLY A 271 29.43 -6.00 -2.27
CA GLY A 271 28.87 -6.66 -3.45
C GLY A 271 29.74 -7.75 -4.07
N TRP A 272 30.80 -8.21 -3.38
CA TRP A 272 31.76 -9.21 -3.84
C TRP A 272 32.53 -8.87 -5.14
N ASN A 273 32.27 -7.72 -5.76
CA ASN A 273 32.85 -7.34 -7.05
C ASN A 273 34.10 -6.46 -6.83
N CYS A 274 35.25 -6.93 -7.32
CA CYS A 274 36.52 -6.18 -7.27
C CYS A 274 37.26 -6.22 -8.61
N ASP A 275 36.51 -6.23 -9.71
CA ASP A 275 37.11 -6.20 -11.06
C ASP A 275 37.89 -4.88 -11.28
N ASN A 276 37.50 -3.81 -10.56
CA ASN A 276 38.32 -2.62 -10.32
C ASN A 276 38.82 -2.62 -8.86
N PRO A 277 40.14 -2.56 -8.61
CA PRO A 277 40.68 -2.55 -7.24
C PRO A 277 40.13 -1.44 -6.34
N ALA A 278 39.77 -0.29 -6.91
CA ALA A 278 39.19 0.82 -6.17
C ALA A 278 37.80 0.50 -5.57
N ASP A 279 37.10 -0.53 -6.10
CA ASP A 279 35.77 -0.94 -5.61
C ASP A 279 35.86 -1.76 -4.30
N CYS A 280 37.08 -2.13 -3.89
CA CYS A 280 37.35 -2.97 -2.72
C CYS A 280 38.39 -2.36 -1.75
N GLU A 281 38.70 -1.09 -1.94
CA GLU A 281 39.33 -0.24 -0.94
C GLU A 281 38.21 0.40 -0.10
N LEU A 282 38.18 0.15 1.21
CA LEU A 282 37.24 0.77 2.15
C LEU A 282 37.67 2.20 2.52
#